data_AF-A0A3N5EBX5-F1
#
_entry.id   AF-A0A3N5EBX5-F1
#
_cell.length_a   1.000
_cell.length_b   1.000
_cell.length_c   1.000
_cell.angle_alpha   90.00
_cell.angle_beta   90.00
_cell.angle_gamma   90.00
#
_symmetry.space_group_name_H-M   'P 1'
#
loop_
_entity.id
_entity.type
_entity.pdbx_description
1 polymer ?
#
loop_
_entity_poly.entity_id
_entity_poly.type
_entity_poly.pdbx_seq_one_letter_code
_entity_poly.pdbx_strand_id
1 'polypeptide(L)'
;MSIRRFRYALVGLLGFLIIGVGVAVAGGGVNDKILSGELITIEAGETVPHDLYVFGGNLVVDGTVEGDLVVGAGTVTINGTVDGDLVVGSGQVFLAGEVTGDVRAGVGEITVGGTVGEDLLAGAGTLTITDTGEVGEDLIFAAGDVRMDGAVVGDILGTASAYDRSGTVGGSEDVTIEAGAQPEPGQPSAPDDPVRIAGEGLRQWVSVLFFGALGLLLVPGALRASESALRRRPLATAGIGLGLLLGYLIQFIAVILLMVLLAIAFGSITLDGLAGISIWLGLLDLFVTTFALVVSASFLVDMVVGLALAQLVARGWAKSRWQEFALLAVGAFVVVAATSIPAIGGIVKLVVIVLGLGAMGVAFGEWWSRRRP
;
A
#
# COMPACT_ATOMS: atom_id res chain seq x y z
N MET A 1 6.20 9.24 -34.78
CA MET A 1 4.96 8.43 -34.75
C MET A 1 3.93 9.21 -33.94
N SER A 2 2.80 9.62 -34.52
CA SER A 2 1.93 10.63 -33.90
C SER A 2 1.22 10.10 -32.64
N ILE A 3 1.14 10.94 -31.60
CA ILE A 3 0.56 10.69 -30.27
C ILE A 3 -0.82 10.02 -30.30
N ARG A 4 -1.59 10.21 -31.38
CA ARG A 4 -2.88 9.52 -31.57
C ARG A 4 -2.73 8.02 -31.82
N ARG A 5 -1.73 7.57 -32.59
CA ARG A 5 -1.47 6.14 -32.85
C ARG A 5 -0.96 5.41 -31.60
N PHE A 6 -0.27 6.11 -30.71
CA PHE A 6 0.20 5.58 -29.43
C PHE A 6 -0.96 5.33 -28.44
N ARG A 7 -1.97 6.22 -28.42
CA ARG A 7 -3.17 6.04 -27.58
C ARG A 7 -4.02 4.84 -28.03
N TYR A 8 -4.19 4.62 -29.34
CA TYR A 8 -4.90 3.44 -29.86
C TYR A 8 -4.10 2.15 -29.70
N ALA A 9 -2.76 2.21 -29.78
CA ALA A 9 -1.90 1.05 -29.49
C ALA A 9 -1.94 0.66 -28.01
N LEU A 10 -1.99 1.65 -27.09
CA LEU A 10 -2.08 1.40 -25.64
C LEU A 10 -3.46 0.87 -25.21
N VAL A 11 -4.55 1.40 -25.78
CA VAL A 11 -5.92 0.88 -25.55
C VAL A 11 -6.11 -0.49 -26.21
N GLY A 12 -5.52 -0.71 -27.38
CA GLY A 12 -5.50 -2.03 -28.03
C GLY A 12 -4.67 -3.06 -27.26
N LEU A 13 -3.56 -2.66 -26.64
CA LEU A 13 -2.72 -3.52 -25.81
C LEU A 13 -3.40 -3.83 -24.47
N LEU A 14 -4.08 -2.87 -23.85
CA LEU A 14 -4.91 -3.08 -22.65
C LEU A 14 -6.14 -3.95 -22.94
N GLY A 15 -6.80 -3.77 -24.08
CA GLY A 15 -7.88 -4.64 -24.54
C GLY A 15 -7.41 -6.05 -24.87
N PHE A 16 -6.23 -6.21 -25.47
CA PHE A 16 -5.60 -7.51 -25.73
C PHE A 16 -5.07 -8.17 -24.45
N LEU A 17 -4.72 -7.41 -23.42
CA LEU A 17 -4.35 -7.90 -22.09
C LEU A 17 -5.59 -8.45 -21.35
N ILE A 18 -6.73 -7.76 -21.44
CA ILE A 18 -8.00 -8.21 -20.83
C ILE A 18 -8.55 -9.44 -21.57
N ILE A 19 -8.49 -9.45 -22.91
CA ILE A 19 -8.95 -10.59 -23.72
C ILE A 19 -7.94 -11.76 -23.65
N GLY A 20 -6.64 -11.50 -23.55
CA GLY A 20 -5.60 -12.52 -23.44
C GLY A 20 -5.59 -13.24 -22.08
N VAL A 21 -5.90 -12.53 -21.00
CA VAL A 21 -6.14 -13.15 -19.68
C VAL A 21 -7.44 -13.98 -19.72
N GLY A 22 -8.49 -13.51 -20.40
CA GLY A 22 -9.71 -14.30 -20.59
C GLY A 22 -9.54 -15.58 -21.42
N VAL A 23 -8.57 -15.62 -22.35
CA VAL A 23 -8.33 -16.80 -23.22
C VAL A 23 -7.35 -17.80 -22.57
N ALA A 24 -6.45 -17.36 -21.69
CA ALA A 24 -5.52 -18.26 -20.98
C ALA A 24 -6.20 -19.06 -19.84
N VAL A 25 -7.36 -18.61 -19.35
CA VAL A 25 -8.18 -19.34 -18.35
C VAL A 25 -8.94 -20.52 -18.99
N ALA A 26 -9.03 -20.60 -20.32
CA ALA A 26 -9.76 -21.68 -21.01
C ALA A 26 -8.98 -23.01 -21.16
N GLY A 27 -7.79 -23.15 -20.54
CA GLY A 27 -6.86 -24.26 -20.77
C GLY A 27 -6.55 -25.12 -19.53
N GLY A 28 -7.55 -25.82 -19.00
CA GLY A 28 -7.45 -27.11 -18.27
C GLY A 28 -6.45 -27.26 -17.11
N GLY A 29 -6.95 -27.16 -15.87
CA GLY A 29 -6.31 -27.68 -14.64
C GLY A 29 -6.43 -26.81 -13.38
N VAL A 30 -6.66 -25.50 -13.54
CA VAL A 30 -6.70 -24.48 -12.46
C VAL A 30 -8.13 -23.99 -12.17
N ASN A 31 -9.12 -24.55 -12.86
CA ASN A 31 -10.40 -23.88 -13.15
C ASN A 31 -11.38 -23.76 -11.97
N ASP A 32 -11.20 -24.55 -10.90
CA ASP A 32 -12.19 -24.61 -9.80
C ASP A 32 -11.75 -23.81 -8.55
N LYS A 33 -10.46 -23.46 -8.45
CA LYS A 33 -9.93 -22.67 -7.32
C LYS A 33 -9.95 -21.17 -7.56
N ILE A 34 -9.89 -20.75 -8.82
CA ILE A 34 -9.88 -19.34 -9.20
C ILE A 34 -11.15 -19.06 -9.99
N LEU A 35 -12.05 -18.27 -9.43
CA LEU A 35 -13.29 -17.86 -10.08
C LEU A 35 -13.16 -16.42 -10.58
N SER A 36 -13.65 -16.18 -11.80
CA SER A 36 -13.76 -14.83 -12.35
C SER A 36 -15.04 -14.66 -13.16
N GLY A 37 -15.69 -13.51 -13.00
CA GLY A 37 -17.00 -13.26 -13.59
C GLY A 37 -17.64 -11.97 -13.11
N GLU A 38 -18.78 -11.62 -13.70
CA GLU A 38 -19.57 -10.45 -13.29
C GLU A 38 -20.29 -10.69 -11.96
N LEU A 39 -20.84 -11.89 -11.77
CA LEU A 39 -21.45 -12.36 -10.55
C LEU A 39 -20.99 -13.78 -10.28
N ILE A 40 -20.48 -14.03 -9.08
CA ILE A 40 -20.06 -15.33 -8.59
C ILE A 40 -20.89 -15.61 -7.34
N THR A 41 -21.57 -16.75 -7.31
CA THR A 41 -22.38 -17.17 -6.18
C THR A 41 -21.95 -18.57 -5.77
N ILE A 42 -21.65 -18.76 -4.48
CA ILE A 42 -21.54 -20.08 -3.85
C ILE A 42 -22.88 -20.32 -3.17
N GLU A 43 -23.69 -21.22 -3.74
CA GLU A 43 -25.09 -21.36 -3.35
C GLU A 43 -25.24 -22.01 -1.96
N ALA A 44 -26.39 -21.79 -1.32
CA ALA A 44 -26.68 -22.43 -0.04
C ALA A 44 -26.63 -23.96 -0.15
N GLY A 45 -25.82 -24.60 0.69
CA GLY A 45 -25.58 -26.05 0.67
C GLY A 45 -24.50 -26.52 -0.31
N GLU A 46 -23.90 -25.60 -1.07
CA GLU A 46 -22.66 -25.85 -1.79
C GLU A 46 -21.47 -25.78 -0.82
N THR A 47 -20.53 -26.71 -0.98
CA THR A 47 -19.29 -26.74 -0.20
C THR A 47 -18.11 -26.75 -1.16
N VAL A 48 -17.23 -25.76 -1.02
CA VAL A 48 -15.96 -25.66 -1.76
C VAL A 48 -14.87 -26.24 -0.86
N PRO A 49 -14.36 -27.46 -1.13
CA PRO A 49 -13.52 -28.22 -0.19
C PRO A 49 -12.03 -27.78 -0.21
N HIS A 50 -11.77 -26.51 -0.50
CA HIS A 50 -10.42 -25.96 -0.66
C HIS A 50 -10.45 -24.42 -0.65
N ASP A 51 -9.26 -23.81 -0.55
CA ASP A 51 -9.08 -22.37 -0.72
C ASP A 51 -9.68 -21.87 -2.04
N LEU A 52 -10.27 -20.68 -1.99
CA LEU A 52 -10.99 -20.07 -3.09
C LEU A 52 -10.48 -18.66 -3.35
N TYR A 53 -10.17 -18.38 -4.62
CA TYR A 53 -9.64 -17.10 -5.08
C TYR A 53 -10.64 -16.49 -6.06
N VAL A 54 -11.24 -15.35 -5.72
CA VAL A 54 -12.32 -14.74 -6.50
C VAL A 54 -11.92 -13.36 -6.99
N PHE A 55 -11.99 -13.15 -8.30
CA PHE A 55 -11.75 -11.85 -8.92
C PHE A 55 -12.86 -11.48 -9.88
N GLY A 56 -13.68 -10.47 -9.57
CA GLY A 56 -14.89 -10.23 -10.37
C GLY A 56 -15.68 -8.97 -10.04
N GLY A 57 -16.90 -8.90 -10.58
CA GLY A 57 -17.85 -7.82 -10.29
C GLY A 57 -18.40 -7.93 -8.88
N ASN A 58 -19.17 -8.97 -8.60
CA ASN A 58 -19.76 -9.24 -7.28
C ASN A 58 -19.56 -10.70 -6.85
N LEU A 59 -19.35 -10.92 -5.55
CA LEU A 59 -19.32 -12.25 -4.91
C LEU A 59 -20.44 -12.36 -3.88
N VAL A 60 -21.18 -13.47 -3.91
CA VAL A 60 -22.12 -13.88 -2.87
C VAL A 60 -21.73 -15.27 -2.38
N VAL A 61 -21.53 -15.45 -1.07
CA VAL A 61 -21.24 -16.73 -0.44
C VAL A 61 -22.38 -17.08 0.50
N ASP A 62 -23.30 -17.93 0.05
CA ASP A 62 -24.39 -18.48 0.86
C ASP A 62 -24.08 -19.91 1.37
N GLY A 63 -23.12 -20.59 0.73
CA GLY A 63 -22.63 -21.92 1.10
C GLY A 63 -21.42 -21.92 2.04
N THR A 64 -20.58 -22.94 1.94
CA THR A 64 -19.38 -23.12 2.77
C THR A 64 -18.12 -23.16 1.92
N VAL A 65 -17.07 -22.44 2.33
CA VAL A 65 -15.71 -22.57 1.81
C VAL A 65 -14.86 -23.24 2.89
N GLU A 66 -14.42 -24.48 2.66
CA GLU A 66 -13.53 -25.22 3.57
C GLU A 66 -12.06 -24.88 3.28
N GLY A 67 -11.67 -23.66 3.65
CA GLY A 67 -10.33 -23.13 3.47
C GLY A 67 -10.33 -21.61 3.37
N ASP A 68 -9.22 -21.05 2.91
CA ASP A 68 -9.04 -19.59 2.85
C ASP A 68 -9.80 -18.98 1.67
N LEU A 69 -10.41 -17.82 1.88
CA LEU A 69 -11.11 -17.06 0.85
C LEU A 69 -10.36 -15.75 0.55
N VAL A 70 -9.85 -15.63 -0.68
CA VAL A 70 -9.17 -14.41 -1.16
C VAL A 70 -9.99 -13.74 -2.25
N VAL A 71 -10.44 -12.50 -2.02
CA VAL A 71 -11.41 -11.84 -2.89
C VAL A 71 -10.96 -10.46 -3.33
N GLY A 72 -11.03 -10.21 -4.63
CA GLY A 72 -10.98 -8.88 -5.24
C GLY A 72 -12.23 -8.62 -6.07
N ALA A 73 -13.25 -7.96 -5.50
CA ALA A 73 -14.52 -7.71 -6.18
C ALA A 73 -15.09 -6.32 -5.88
N GLY A 74 -16.05 -5.84 -6.68
CA GLY A 74 -16.76 -4.59 -6.42
C GLY A 74 -17.60 -4.64 -5.15
N THR A 75 -18.40 -5.70 -5.00
CA THR A 75 -19.20 -5.98 -3.79
C THR A 75 -18.99 -7.43 -3.35
N VAL A 76 -18.86 -7.66 -2.04
CA VAL A 76 -18.76 -9.00 -1.46
C VAL A 76 -19.82 -9.17 -0.38
N THR A 77 -20.62 -10.24 -0.47
CA THR A 77 -21.60 -10.63 0.55
C THR A 77 -21.28 -12.04 1.02
N ILE A 78 -21.08 -12.22 2.32
CA ILE A 78 -20.81 -13.52 2.94
C ILE A 78 -21.91 -13.77 3.95
N ASN A 79 -22.85 -14.64 3.59
CA ASN A 79 -23.95 -15.10 4.46
C ASN A 79 -23.68 -16.49 5.05
N GLY A 80 -22.88 -17.29 4.35
CA GLY A 80 -22.47 -18.64 4.76
C GLY A 80 -21.18 -18.66 5.58
N THR A 81 -20.41 -19.74 5.44
CA THR A 81 -19.23 -19.98 6.28
C THR A 81 -17.94 -20.01 5.45
N VAL A 82 -16.90 -19.34 5.94
CA VAL A 82 -15.52 -19.51 5.50
C VAL A 82 -14.76 -20.18 6.64
N ASP A 83 -14.40 -21.46 6.45
CA ASP A 83 -13.67 -22.26 7.44
C ASP A 83 -12.15 -22.08 7.28
N GLY A 84 -11.70 -20.85 7.49
CA GLY A 84 -10.33 -20.39 7.28
C GLY A 84 -10.23 -18.87 7.35
N ASP A 85 -9.21 -18.32 6.71
CA ASP A 85 -8.99 -16.87 6.69
C ASP A 85 -9.71 -16.19 5.52
N LEU A 86 -10.19 -14.96 5.75
CA LEU A 86 -10.74 -14.09 4.71
C LEU A 86 -9.77 -12.93 4.43
N VAL A 87 -9.29 -12.85 3.19
CA VAL A 87 -8.56 -11.69 2.68
C VAL A 87 -9.40 -11.01 1.60
N VAL A 88 -9.85 -9.77 1.85
CA VAL A 88 -10.79 -9.09 0.95
C VAL A 88 -10.37 -7.67 0.60
N GLY A 89 -10.32 -7.40 -0.71
CA GLY A 89 -10.22 -6.07 -1.29
C GLY A 89 -11.48 -5.75 -2.08
N SER A 90 -12.27 -4.77 -1.63
CA SER A 90 -13.57 -4.48 -2.24
C SER A 90 -14.06 -3.04 -2.07
N GLY A 91 -15.01 -2.62 -2.89
CA GLY A 91 -15.74 -1.38 -2.64
C GLY A 91 -16.61 -1.49 -1.39
N GLN A 92 -17.34 -2.60 -1.25
CA GLN A 92 -18.26 -2.84 -0.15
C GLN A 92 -18.27 -4.33 0.26
N VAL A 93 -18.22 -4.59 1.56
CA VAL A 93 -18.30 -5.94 2.14
C VAL A 93 -19.44 -6.01 3.15
N PHE A 94 -20.28 -7.02 3.00
CA PHE A 94 -21.28 -7.42 3.99
C PHE A 94 -20.92 -8.82 4.51
N LEU A 95 -20.49 -8.89 5.76
CA LEU A 95 -20.16 -10.15 6.44
C LEU A 95 -21.28 -10.46 7.45
N ALA A 96 -22.28 -11.21 7.02
CA ALA A 96 -23.42 -11.65 7.86
C ALA A 96 -23.24 -13.07 8.39
N GLY A 97 -22.41 -13.88 7.73
CA GLY A 97 -22.07 -15.24 8.10
C GLY A 97 -20.83 -15.34 9.00
N GLU A 98 -20.16 -16.48 8.97
CA GLU A 98 -19.05 -16.81 9.86
C GLU A 98 -17.74 -16.94 9.08
N VAL A 99 -16.67 -16.32 9.58
CA VAL A 99 -15.28 -16.61 9.20
C VAL A 99 -14.62 -17.20 10.44
N THR A 100 -14.17 -18.44 10.38
CA THR A 100 -13.64 -19.14 11.58
C THR A 100 -12.24 -18.68 11.98
N GLY A 101 -11.44 -18.15 11.03
CA GLY A 101 -10.12 -17.56 11.27
C GLY A 101 -10.12 -16.04 11.22
N ASP A 102 -9.05 -15.48 10.65
CA ASP A 102 -8.81 -14.04 10.58
C ASP A 102 -9.53 -13.37 9.41
N VAL A 103 -9.98 -12.13 9.61
CA VAL A 103 -10.44 -11.25 8.52
C VAL A 103 -9.45 -10.12 8.30
N ARG A 104 -8.90 -10.05 7.09
CA ARG A 104 -8.00 -8.98 6.63
C ARG A 104 -8.65 -8.21 5.48
N ALA A 105 -9.19 -7.04 5.77
CA ALA A 105 -10.01 -6.25 4.85
C ALA A 105 -9.37 -4.91 4.49
N GLY A 106 -9.22 -4.64 3.20
CA GLY A 106 -8.88 -3.32 2.64
C GLY A 106 -9.99 -2.84 1.71
N VAL A 107 -10.92 -2.05 2.21
CA VAL A 107 -12.22 -1.83 1.54
C VAL A 107 -12.69 -0.38 1.57
N GLY A 108 -13.72 -0.04 0.80
CA GLY A 108 -14.43 1.24 0.96
C GLY A 108 -15.32 1.23 2.21
N GLU A 109 -16.13 0.19 2.34
CA GLU A 109 -17.07 -0.01 3.46
C GLU A 109 -17.10 -1.49 3.85
N ILE A 110 -17.12 -1.77 5.14
CA ILE A 110 -17.39 -3.11 5.67
C ILE A 110 -18.44 -3.05 6.77
N THR A 111 -19.45 -3.92 6.66
CA THR A 111 -20.44 -4.18 7.70
C THR A 111 -20.27 -5.62 8.17
N VAL A 112 -19.95 -5.81 9.45
CA VAL A 112 -19.84 -7.11 10.12
C VAL A 112 -21.08 -7.29 11.00
N GLY A 113 -21.95 -8.22 10.61
CA GLY A 113 -23.09 -8.63 11.42
C GLY A 113 -23.12 -10.10 11.79
N GLY A 114 -22.15 -10.89 11.31
CA GLY A 114 -21.89 -12.25 11.76
C GLY A 114 -20.62 -12.33 12.61
N THR A 115 -19.90 -13.44 12.52
CA THR A 115 -18.80 -13.76 13.44
C THR A 115 -17.46 -13.82 12.72
N VAL A 116 -16.46 -13.17 13.31
CA VAL A 116 -15.04 -13.35 13.01
C VAL A 116 -14.44 -14.15 14.17
N GLY A 117 -13.94 -15.35 13.91
CA GLY A 117 -13.52 -16.29 14.95
C GLY A 117 -12.25 -15.86 15.67
N GLU A 118 -11.31 -15.25 14.95
CA GLU A 118 -10.03 -14.74 15.47
C GLU A 118 -9.99 -13.19 15.36
N ASP A 119 -9.00 -12.64 14.64
CA ASP A 119 -8.78 -11.19 14.56
C ASP A 119 -9.51 -10.55 13.36
N LEU A 120 -9.96 -9.30 13.56
CA LEU A 120 -10.43 -8.43 12.47
C LEU A 120 -9.42 -7.30 12.25
N LEU A 121 -8.69 -7.36 11.13
CA LEU A 121 -7.84 -6.28 10.63
C LEU A 121 -8.54 -5.54 9.47
N ALA A 122 -9.00 -4.31 9.71
CA ALA A 122 -9.78 -3.54 8.74
C ALA A 122 -9.19 -2.15 8.42
N GLY A 123 -8.83 -1.93 7.14
CA GLY A 123 -8.62 -0.60 6.57
C GLY A 123 -9.83 -0.21 5.73
N ALA A 124 -10.61 0.79 6.16
CA ALA A 124 -11.88 1.15 5.51
C ALA A 124 -12.16 2.65 5.45
N GLY A 125 -13.06 3.09 4.56
CA GLY A 125 -13.69 4.40 4.72
C GLY A 125 -14.66 4.37 5.90
N THR A 126 -15.51 3.35 5.93
CA THR A 126 -16.49 3.11 7.00
C THR A 126 -16.39 1.67 7.50
N LEU A 127 -16.32 1.49 8.82
CA LEU A 127 -16.40 0.18 9.48
C LEU A 127 -17.63 0.16 10.40
N THR A 128 -18.53 -0.79 10.18
CA THR A 128 -19.67 -1.03 11.07
C THR A 128 -19.63 -2.46 11.60
N ILE A 129 -19.63 -2.63 12.92
CA ILE A 129 -19.90 -3.90 13.59
C ILE A 129 -21.30 -3.77 14.18
N THR A 130 -22.28 -4.51 13.65
CA THR A 130 -23.68 -4.43 14.10
C THR A 130 -23.86 -5.07 15.47
N ASP A 131 -25.03 -4.93 16.08
CA ASP A 131 -25.37 -5.51 17.38
C ASP A 131 -25.27 -7.05 17.44
N THR A 132 -25.37 -7.72 16.29
CA THR A 132 -25.14 -9.17 16.12
C THR A 132 -23.71 -9.53 15.74
N GLY A 133 -22.87 -8.56 15.38
CA GLY A 133 -21.49 -8.78 14.97
C GLY A 133 -20.59 -9.12 16.15
N GLU A 134 -19.71 -10.11 15.96
CA GLU A 134 -18.74 -10.54 16.98
C GLU A 134 -17.35 -10.72 16.38
N VAL A 135 -16.34 -10.22 17.08
CA VAL A 135 -14.91 -10.49 16.83
C VAL A 135 -14.38 -11.28 18.02
N GLY A 136 -13.91 -12.49 17.76
CA GLY A 136 -13.55 -13.49 18.78
C GLY A 136 -12.22 -13.21 19.48
N GLU A 137 -11.32 -12.48 18.84
CA GLU A 137 -10.07 -11.98 19.45
C GLU A 137 -9.98 -10.45 19.27
N ASP A 138 -8.95 -9.94 18.60
CA ASP A 138 -8.63 -8.52 18.58
C ASP A 138 -9.22 -7.80 17.36
N LEU A 139 -9.62 -6.54 17.56
CA LEU A 139 -10.04 -5.65 16.49
C LEU A 139 -8.96 -4.61 16.23
N ILE A 140 -8.35 -4.68 15.04
CA ILE A 140 -7.35 -3.72 14.58
C ILE A 140 -7.90 -2.94 13.39
N PHE A 141 -7.99 -1.61 13.48
CA PHE A 141 -8.56 -0.83 12.38
C PHE A 141 -7.87 0.51 12.08
N ALA A 142 -8.00 0.94 10.82
CA ALA A 142 -7.77 2.30 10.38
C ALA A 142 -8.92 2.73 9.48
N ALA A 143 -9.80 3.62 9.96
CA ALA A 143 -10.99 3.99 9.22
C ALA A 143 -11.36 5.48 9.32
N GLY A 144 -12.25 5.96 8.45
CA GLY A 144 -12.83 7.30 8.57
C GLY A 144 -13.86 7.31 9.69
N ASP A 145 -14.95 6.59 9.48
CA ASP A 145 -16.08 6.47 10.40
C ASP A 145 -16.18 5.03 10.92
N VAL A 146 -16.31 4.87 12.24
CA VAL A 146 -16.45 3.56 12.89
C VAL A 146 -17.66 3.57 13.79
N ARG A 147 -18.53 2.57 13.59
CA ARG A 147 -19.66 2.28 14.47
C ARG A 147 -19.55 0.84 14.99
N MET A 148 -19.49 0.68 16.31
CA MET A 148 -19.38 -0.62 16.95
C MET A 148 -20.53 -0.83 17.95
N ASP A 149 -21.54 -1.55 17.51
CA ASP A 149 -22.69 -1.96 18.33
C ASP A 149 -22.55 -3.39 18.85
N GLY A 150 -21.70 -4.20 18.23
CA GLY A 150 -21.48 -5.62 18.56
C GLY A 150 -20.39 -5.87 19.61
N ALA A 151 -19.91 -7.12 19.66
CA ALA A 151 -18.92 -7.54 20.64
C ALA A 151 -17.52 -7.69 20.01
N VAL A 152 -16.50 -7.23 20.73
CA VAL A 152 -15.10 -7.62 20.53
C VAL A 152 -14.64 -8.29 21.82
N VAL A 153 -14.23 -9.54 21.75
CA VAL A 153 -13.85 -10.33 22.92
C VAL A 153 -12.45 -9.93 23.42
N GLY A 154 -11.53 -9.60 22.52
CA GLY A 154 -10.17 -9.18 22.82
C GLY A 154 -9.99 -7.65 22.93
N ASP A 155 -8.79 -7.22 22.54
CA ASP A 155 -8.35 -5.82 22.55
C ASP A 155 -8.83 -5.06 21.29
N ILE A 156 -8.97 -3.75 21.42
CA ILE A 156 -9.22 -2.84 20.30
C ILE A 156 -8.01 -1.92 20.13
N LEU A 157 -7.45 -1.91 18.92
CA LEU A 157 -6.39 -0.99 18.53
C LEU A 157 -6.75 -0.32 17.20
N GLY A 158 -6.87 1.00 17.17
CA GLY A 158 -7.12 1.63 15.87
C GLY A 158 -7.06 3.13 15.82
N THR A 159 -7.21 3.64 14.60
CA THR A 159 -7.31 5.06 14.32
C THR A 159 -8.59 5.35 13.56
N ALA A 160 -9.36 6.34 14.01
CA ALA A 160 -10.56 6.81 13.30
C ALA A 160 -10.71 8.32 13.29
N SER A 161 -11.47 8.87 12.33
CA SER A 161 -11.92 10.27 12.39
C SER A 161 -13.16 10.43 13.27
N ALA A 162 -14.07 9.46 13.23
CA ALA A 162 -15.21 9.35 14.13
C ALA A 162 -15.35 7.90 14.63
N TYR A 163 -15.58 7.74 15.93
CA TYR A 163 -15.71 6.43 16.58
C TYR A 163 -16.90 6.46 17.54
N ASP A 164 -17.94 5.69 17.24
CA ASP A 164 -19.13 5.49 18.07
C ASP A 164 -19.22 4.04 18.53
N ARG A 165 -19.14 3.81 19.84
CA ARG A 165 -19.14 2.48 20.46
C ARG A 165 -20.31 2.34 21.42
N SER A 166 -21.25 1.47 21.09
CA SER A 166 -22.35 1.07 21.97
C SER A 166 -22.26 -0.40 22.44
N GLY A 167 -21.45 -1.21 21.78
CA GLY A 167 -21.24 -2.64 22.04
C GLY A 167 -20.31 -2.97 23.22
N THR A 168 -19.80 -4.20 23.28
CA THR A 168 -18.95 -4.69 24.39
C THR A 168 -17.51 -4.95 23.95
N VAL A 169 -16.56 -4.66 24.84
CA VAL A 169 -15.13 -4.95 24.66
C VAL A 169 -14.67 -5.79 25.85
N GLY A 170 -14.08 -6.95 25.59
CA GLY A 170 -13.58 -7.83 26.64
C GLY A 170 -12.16 -7.49 27.11
N GLY A 171 -11.34 -6.93 26.23
CA GLY A 171 -9.98 -6.45 26.51
C GLY A 171 -9.86 -4.95 26.74
N SER A 172 -8.69 -4.43 26.41
CA SER A 172 -8.29 -3.03 26.44
C SER A 172 -8.63 -2.30 25.14
N GLU A 173 -8.87 -1.00 25.23
CA GLU A 173 -9.27 -0.17 24.09
C GLU A 173 -8.28 0.99 23.94
N ASP A 174 -7.53 1.00 22.83
CA ASP A 174 -6.62 2.08 22.41
C ASP A 174 -7.01 2.59 21.02
N VAL A 175 -7.95 3.53 20.98
CA VAL A 175 -8.43 4.17 19.76
C VAL A 175 -7.94 5.61 19.69
N THR A 176 -7.13 5.91 18.68
CA THR A 176 -6.72 7.28 18.36
C THR A 176 -7.75 7.94 17.46
N ILE A 177 -8.48 8.92 18.01
CA ILE A 177 -9.39 9.72 17.21
C ILE A 177 -8.62 10.87 16.57
N GLU A 178 -8.26 10.73 15.30
CA GLU A 178 -7.75 11.81 14.46
C GLU A 178 -8.92 12.71 14.09
N ALA A 179 -9.34 13.55 15.04
CA ALA A 179 -10.44 14.47 14.85
C ALA A 179 -10.18 15.35 13.62
N GLY A 180 -10.77 14.99 12.49
CA GLY A 180 -11.08 15.96 11.45
C GLY A 180 -11.95 17.00 12.13
N ALA A 181 -11.43 18.22 12.28
CA ALA A 181 -12.09 19.31 12.98
C ALA A 181 -13.52 19.53 12.44
N GLN A 182 -14.49 18.84 13.04
CA GLN A 182 -15.90 19.17 12.99
C GLN A 182 -16.13 19.99 14.26
N PRO A 183 -16.19 21.33 14.15
CA PRO A 183 -16.50 22.16 15.31
C PRO A 183 -17.91 21.81 15.79
N GLU A 184 -18.03 21.26 17.00
CA GLU A 184 -19.31 21.19 17.69
C GLU A 184 -19.91 22.60 17.78
N PRO A 185 -21.14 22.84 17.29
CA PRO A 185 -21.73 24.16 17.36
C PRO A 185 -22.13 24.46 18.81
N GLY A 186 -21.24 25.16 19.54
CA GLY A 186 -21.60 25.84 20.78
C GLY A 186 -20.63 25.74 21.96
N GLN A 187 -19.54 24.97 21.88
CA GLN A 187 -18.53 24.96 22.95
C GLN A 187 -17.35 25.88 22.63
N PRO A 188 -16.97 26.81 23.52
CA PRO A 188 -15.75 27.59 23.37
C PRO A 188 -14.54 26.65 23.39
N SER A 189 -13.75 26.67 22.32
CA SER A 189 -12.48 25.96 22.24
C SER A 189 -11.62 26.31 23.46
N ALA A 190 -11.24 25.31 24.25
CA ALA A 190 -10.25 25.49 25.30
C ALA A 190 -8.93 25.97 24.64
N PRO A 191 -8.17 26.89 25.26
CA PRO A 191 -6.90 27.34 24.70
C PRO A 191 -5.94 26.15 24.57
N ASP A 192 -5.37 25.96 23.38
CA ASP A 192 -4.44 24.88 23.11
C ASP A 192 -3.26 24.93 24.10
N ASP A 193 -3.07 23.84 24.86
CA ASP A 193 -2.02 23.74 25.86
C ASP A 193 -0.66 23.65 25.15
N PRO A 194 0.23 24.65 25.26
CA PRO A 194 1.47 24.73 24.49
C PRO A 194 2.41 23.52 24.72
N VAL A 195 2.23 22.79 25.82
CA VAL A 195 2.99 21.57 26.14
C VAL A 195 2.62 20.40 25.22
N ARG A 196 1.35 20.27 24.81
CA ARG A 196 0.90 19.20 23.89
C ARG A 196 1.40 19.44 22.47
N ILE A 197 1.28 20.67 21.98
CA ILE A 197 1.79 21.06 20.65
C ILE A 197 3.30 20.84 20.56
N ALA A 198 4.03 21.16 21.63
CA ALA A 198 5.48 20.91 21.71
C ALA A 198 5.82 19.41 21.72
N GLY A 199 5.01 18.58 22.37
CA GLY A 199 5.20 17.12 22.44
C GLY A 199 4.99 16.41 21.09
N GLU A 200 3.92 16.76 20.37
CA GLU A 200 3.62 16.20 19.03
C GLU A 200 4.69 16.61 18.01
N GLY A 201 5.10 17.89 18.03
CA GLY A 201 6.23 18.37 17.25
C GLY A 201 7.53 17.61 17.57
N LEU A 202 7.84 17.42 18.85
CA LEU A 202 9.08 16.75 19.26
C LEU A 202 9.14 15.29 18.78
N ARG A 203 8.03 14.54 18.85
CA ARG A 203 7.98 13.13 18.45
C ARG A 203 8.21 12.96 16.95
N GLN A 204 7.61 13.82 16.13
CA GLN A 204 7.80 13.83 14.68
C GLN A 204 9.24 14.21 14.30
N TRP A 205 9.84 15.17 15.01
CA TRP A 205 11.24 15.56 14.82
C TRP A 205 12.22 14.41 15.16
N VAL A 206 11.96 13.66 16.23
CA VAL A 206 12.79 12.53 16.65
C VAL A 206 12.73 11.38 15.64
N SER A 207 11.55 11.05 15.11
CA SER A 207 11.41 10.02 14.07
C SER A 207 12.16 10.38 12.79
N VAL A 208 12.03 11.63 12.32
CA VAL A 208 12.75 12.12 11.12
C VAL A 208 14.26 12.09 11.33
N LEU A 209 14.75 12.49 12.50
CA LEU A 209 16.17 12.42 12.86
C LEU A 209 16.69 10.98 12.91
N PHE A 210 15.91 10.05 13.46
CA PHE A 210 16.29 8.65 13.58
C PHE A 210 16.40 7.97 12.21
N PHE A 211 15.37 8.09 11.37
CA PHE A 211 15.37 7.48 10.03
C PHE A 211 16.35 8.17 9.08
N GLY A 212 16.53 9.48 9.19
CA GLY A 212 17.55 10.23 8.45
C GLY A 212 18.98 9.81 8.82
N ALA A 213 19.27 9.64 10.11
CA ALA A 213 20.56 9.17 10.60
C ALA A 213 20.85 7.72 10.16
N LEU A 214 19.84 6.85 10.17
CA LEU A 214 19.96 5.46 9.73
C LEU A 214 20.27 5.35 8.22
N GLY A 215 19.60 6.16 7.39
CA GLY A 215 19.89 6.24 5.95
C GLY A 215 21.30 6.77 5.63
N LEU A 216 21.79 7.73 6.42
CA LEU A 216 23.15 8.27 6.31
C LEU A 216 24.24 7.28 6.70
N LEU A 217 23.94 6.37 7.65
CA LEU A 217 24.83 5.32 8.10
C LEU A 217 24.92 4.15 7.11
N LEU A 218 23.83 3.82 6.42
CA LEU A 218 23.76 2.67 5.51
C LEU A 218 24.44 2.92 4.15
N VAL A 219 24.36 4.14 3.57
CA VAL A 219 24.92 4.40 2.22
C VAL A 219 25.55 5.80 2.07
N PRO A 220 26.64 6.13 2.81
CA PRO A 220 27.25 7.47 2.83
C PRO A 220 27.86 7.93 1.48
N GLY A 221 28.15 7.00 0.58
CA GLY A 221 28.75 7.27 -0.74
C GLY A 221 27.74 7.66 -1.83
N ALA A 222 26.53 7.11 -1.81
CA ALA A 222 25.51 7.36 -2.84
C ALA A 222 24.97 8.79 -2.77
N LEU A 223 24.85 9.33 -1.55
CA LEU A 223 24.27 10.65 -1.30
C LEU A 223 25.12 11.81 -1.85
N ARG A 224 26.46 11.70 -1.74
CA ARG A 224 27.40 12.70 -2.26
C ARG A 224 27.50 12.69 -3.79
N ALA A 225 27.32 11.52 -4.41
CA ALA A 225 27.32 11.38 -5.86
C ALA A 225 26.02 11.94 -6.47
N SER A 226 24.87 11.68 -5.85
CA SER A 226 23.57 12.18 -6.28
C SER A 226 23.45 13.72 -6.21
N GLU A 227 24.06 14.33 -5.19
CA GLU A 227 24.13 15.79 -5.04
C GLU A 227 24.85 16.50 -6.20
N SER A 228 25.95 15.91 -6.67
CA SER A 228 26.76 16.48 -7.75
C SER A 228 26.08 16.42 -9.13
N ALA A 229 25.23 15.40 -9.34
CA ALA A 229 24.47 15.21 -10.57
C ALA A 229 23.31 16.22 -10.69
N LEU A 230 22.58 16.46 -9.58
CA LEU A 230 21.44 17.37 -9.54
C LEU A 230 21.86 18.83 -9.82
N ARG A 231 23.04 19.23 -9.33
CA ARG A 231 23.59 20.60 -9.52
C ARG A 231 24.09 20.88 -10.93
N ARG A 232 24.57 19.87 -11.66
CA ARG A 232 25.18 20.06 -12.98
C ARG A 232 24.18 19.99 -14.13
N ARG A 233 23.15 19.14 -14.04
CA ARG A 233 22.16 18.94 -15.13
C ARG A 233 20.76 18.51 -14.59
N PRO A 234 19.96 19.43 -14.02
CA PRO A 234 18.67 19.11 -13.40
C PRO A 234 17.66 18.47 -14.37
N LEU A 235 17.67 18.86 -15.66
CA LEU A 235 16.79 18.28 -16.68
C LEU A 235 17.20 16.85 -17.09
N ALA A 236 18.50 16.54 -17.04
CA ALA A 236 18.99 15.19 -17.36
C ALA A 236 18.70 14.21 -16.21
N THR A 237 18.83 14.66 -14.95
CA THR A 237 18.43 13.86 -13.79
C THR A 237 16.93 13.63 -13.78
N ALA A 238 16.10 14.64 -14.06
CA ALA A 238 14.65 14.46 -14.19
C ALA A 238 14.29 13.42 -15.27
N GLY A 239 14.96 13.46 -16.43
CA GLY A 239 14.76 12.48 -17.50
C GLY A 239 15.15 11.05 -17.10
N ILE A 240 16.24 10.87 -16.34
CA ILE A 240 16.66 9.56 -15.83
C ILE A 240 15.69 9.05 -14.75
N GLY A 241 15.20 9.91 -13.86
CA GLY A 241 14.23 9.53 -12.84
C GLY A 241 12.88 9.13 -13.45
N LEU A 242 12.41 9.87 -14.45
CA LEU A 242 11.23 9.49 -15.23
C LEU A 242 11.47 8.18 -15.99
N GLY A 243 12.68 7.97 -16.52
CA GLY A 243 13.10 6.73 -17.16
C GLY A 243 13.09 5.53 -16.20
N LEU A 244 13.49 5.71 -14.94
CA LEU A 244 13.41 4.68 -13.90
C LEU A 244 11.96 4.35 -13.52
N LEU A 245 11.08 5.35 -13.41
CA LEU A 245 9.66 5.12 -13.16
C LEU A 245 8.98 4.38 -14.32
N LEU A 246 9.28 4.79 -15.56
CA LEU A 246 8.79 4.09 -16.76
C LEU A 246 9.40 2.69 -16.87
N GLY A 247 10.68 2.54 -16.52
CA GLY A 247 11.38 1.26 -16.49
C GLY A 247 10.77 0.31 -15.47
N TYR A 248 10.42 0.81 -14.27
CA TYR A 248 9.67 0.05 -13.26
C TYR A 248 8.30 -0.39 -13.78
N LEU A 249 7.54 0.50 -14.44
CA LEU A 249 6.26 0.12 -15.03
C LEU A 249 6.42 -0.97 -16.10
N ILE A 250 7.46 -0.87 -16.94
CA ILE A 250 7.78 -1.89 -17.94
C ILE A 250 8.20 -3.20 -17.28
N GLN A 251 9.04 -3.17 -16.24
CA GLN A 251 9.42 -4.35 -15.46
C GLN A 251 8.19 -5.01 -14.84
N PHE A 252 7.34 -4.23 -14.18
CA PHE A 252 6.13 -4.70 -13.52
C PHE A 252 5.24 -5.48 -14.51
N ILE A 253 4.98 -4.89 -15.68
CA ILE A 253 4.21 -5.54 -16.74
C ILE A 253 4.96 -6.78 -17.28
N ALA A 254 6.27 -6.68 -17.50
CA ALA A 254 7.06 -7.79 -18.04
C ALA A 254 7.13 -8.99 -17.10
N VAL A 255 7.24 -8.76 -15.78
CA VAL A 255 7.25 -9.80 -14.75
C VAL A 255 5.89 -10.49 -14.68
N ILE A 256 4.78 -9.74 -14.71
CA ILE A 256 3.43 -10.33 -14.77
C ILE A 256 3.27 -11.19 -16.02
N LEU A 257 3.67 -10.67 -17.19
CA LEU A 257 3.62 -11.43 -18.44
C LEU A 257 4.48 -12.69 -18.40
N LEU A 258 5.67 -12.61 -17.80
CA LEU A 258 6.58 -13.74 -17.62
C LEU A 258 5.98 -14.78 -16.67
N MET A 259 5.38 -14.35 -15.55
CA MET A 259 4.70 -15.23 -14.60
C MET A 259 3.58 -16.01 -15.30
N VAL A 260 2.73 -15.32 -16.06
CA VAL A 260 1.64 -15.95 -16.81
C VAL A 260 2.19 -16.93 -17.84
N LEU A 261 3.22 -16.54 -18.60
CA LEU A 261 3.82 -17.39 -19.62
C LEU A 261 4.46 -18.65 -19.02
N LEU A 262 5.16 -18.52 -17.89
CA LEU A 262 5.77 -19.64 -17.18
C LEU A 262 4.70 -20.54 -16.53
N ALA A 263 3.65 -19.97 -15.96
CA ALA A 263 2.53 -20.74 -15.40
C ALA A 263 1.87 -21.60 -16.49
N ILE A 264 1.59 -21.04 -17.67
CA ILE A 264 1.04 -21.78 -18.82
C ILE A 264 2.03 -22.85 -19.31
N ALA A 265 3.31 -22.48 -19.47
CA ALA A 265 4.33 -23.39 -19.96
C ALA A 265 4.53 -24.60 -19.03
N PHE A 266 4.64 -24.37 -17.72
CA PHE A 266 4.82 -25.44 -16.74
C PHE A 266 3.54 -26.24 -16.50
N GLY A 267 2.37 -25.59 -16.54
CA GLY A 267 1.08 -26.28 -16.50
C GLY A 267 0.91 -27.25 -17.68
N SER A 268 1.37 -26.88 -18.88
CA SER A 268 1.31 -27.76 -20.06
C SER A 268 2.18 -29.02 -19.98
N ILE A 269 3.19 -29.03 -19.10
CA ILE A 269 4.16 -30.13 -18.93
C ILE A 269 3.87 -30.90 -17.62
N THR A 270 2.73 -30.67 -16.94
CA THR A 270 2.38 -31.28 -15.64
C THR A 270 3.43 -31.04 -14.53
N LEU A 271 4.13 -29.91 -14.62
CA LEU A 271 5.15 -29.48 -13.64
C LEU A 271 4.55 -28.49 -12.64
N ASP A 272 3.48 -28.89 -11.96
CA ASP A 272 2.63 -28.01 -11.15
C ASP A 272 3.42 -27.36 -9.99
N GLY A 273 4.38 -28.09 -9.41
CA GLY A 273 5.27 -27.55 -8.38
C GLY A 273 6.17 -26.41 -8.89
N LEU A 274 6.62 -26.46 -10.15
CA LEU A 274 7.43 -25.39 -10.74
C LEU A 274 6.56 -24.20 -11.15
N ALA A 275 5.31 -24.44 -11.56
CA ALA A 275 4.35 -23.37 -11.81
C ALA A 275 4.10 -22.54 -10.54
N GLY A 276 3.83 -23.20 -9.41
CA GLY A 276 3.66 -22.52 -8.11
C GLY A 276 4.90 -21.71 -7.70
N ILE A 277 6.09 -22.31 -7.79
CA ILE A 277 7.35 -21.61 -7.47
C ILE A 277 7.55 -20.39 -8.37
N SER A 278 7.22 -20.47 -9.66
CA SER A 278 7.38 -19.34 -10.59
C SER A 278 6.48 -18.15 -10.23
N ILE A 279 5.26 -18.41 -9.75
CA ILE A 279 4.32 -17.38 -9.30
C ILE A 279 4.84 -16.72 -8.03
N TRP A 280 5.25 -17.52 -7.03
CA TRP A 280 5.81 -16.99 -5.79
C TRP A 280 7.07 -16.16 -6.00
N LEU A 281 7.99 -16.61 -6.87
CA LEU A 281 9.20 -15.85 -7.20
C LEU A 281 8.87 -14.53 -7.93
N GLY A 282 7.88 -14.54 -8.81
CA GLY A 282 7.43 -13.33 -9.49
C GLY A 282 6.77 -12.33 -8.54
N LEU A 283 5.90 -12.79 -7.64
CA LEU A 283 5.30 -11.97 -6.60
C LEU A 283 6.36 -11.41 -5.65
N LEU A 284 7.36 -12.21 -5.28
CA LEU A 284 8.48 -11.77 -4.46
C LEU A 284 9.32 -10.69 -5.16
N ASP A 285 9.64 -10.85 -6.45
CA ASP A 285 10.36 -9.83 -7.23
C ASP A 285 9.57 -8.51 -7.28
N LEU A 286 8.26 -8.59 -7.54
CA LEU A 286 7.37 -7.43 -7.56
C LEU A 286 7.32 -6.77 -6.19
N PHE A 287 7.15 -7.53 -5.11
CA PHE A 287 7.11 -7.02 -3.75
C PHE A 287 8.42 -6.31 -3.39
N VAL A 288 9.57 -6.96 -3.59
CA VAL A 288 10.89 -6.41 -3.27
C VAL A 288 11.17 -5.15 -4.09
N THR A 289 10.89 -5.16 -5.39
CA THR A 289 11.12 -4.01 -6.26
C THR A 289 10.19 -2.85 -5.91
N THR A 290 8.91 -3.12 -5.64
CA THR A 290 7.92 -2.11 -5.24
C THR A 290 8.29 -1.51 -3.89
N PHE A 291 8.62 -2.35 -2.91
CA PHE A 291 9.04 -1.91 -1.58
C PHE A 291 10.31 -1.05 -1.65
N ALA A 292 11.31 -1.47 -2.43
CA ALA A 292 12.53 -0.70 -2.65
C ALA A 292 12.25 0.66 -3.31
N LEU A 293 11.33 0.71 -4.28
CA LEU A 293 10.90 1.95 -4.93
C LEU A 293 10.18 2.88 -3.94
N VAL A 294 9.25 2.35 -3.15
CA VAL A 294 8.48 3.12 -2.16
C VAL A 294 9.39 3.66 -1.07
N VAL A 295 10.29 2.85 -0.52
CA VAL A 295 11.29 3.30 0.47
C VAL A 295 12.21 4.36 -0.13
N SER A 296 12.68 4.17 -1.35
CA SER A 296 13.52 5.16 -2.04
C SER A 296 12.77 6.48 -2.24
N ALA A 297 11.53 6.42 -2.74
CA ALA A 297 10.68 7.57 -3.00
C ALA A 297 10.23 8.32 -1.73
N SER A 298 10.07 7.61 -0.62
CA SER A 298 9.54 8.16 0.63
C SER A 298 10.63 8.70 1.57
N PHE A 299 11.85 8.17 1.50
CA PHE A 299 12.91 8.54 2.45
C PHE A 299 14.17 9.06 1.76
N LEU A 300 14.64 8.39 0.71
CA LEU A 300 15.94 8.70 0.09
C LEU A 300 15.85 9.93 -0.82
N VAL A 301 14.75 10.05 -1.55
CA VAL A 301 14.50 11.19 -2.45
C VAL A 301 14.41 12.51 -1.66
N ASP A 302 13.63 12.55 -0.60
CA ASP A 302 13.43 13.77 0.21
C ASP A 302 14.74 14.24 0.84
N MET A 303 15.60 13.30 1.23
CA MET A 303 16.93 13.59 1.76
C MET A 303 17.88 14.15 0.68
N VAL A 304 17.90 13.58 -0.53
CA VAL A 304 18.77 14.04 -1.63
C VAL A 304 18.35 15.42 -2.14
N VAL A 305 17.05 15.65 -2.30
CA VAL A 305 16.52 16.94 -2.75
C VAL A 305 16.66 18.00 -1.66
N GLY A 306 16.39 17.65 -0.40
CA GLY A 306 16.59 18.52 0.76
C GLY A 306 18.04 18.97 0.91
N LEU A 307 19.00 18.05 0.74
CA LEU A 307 20.43 18.37 0.73
C LEU A 307 20.79 19.37 -0.37
N ALA A 308 20.33 19.10 -1.60
CA ALA A 308 20.63 19.94 -2.74
C ALA A 308 20.13 21.38 -2.54
N LEU A 309 18.93 21.53 -1.96
CA LEU A 309 18.33 22.82 -1.60
C LEU A 309 19.08 23.52 -0.46
N ALA A 310 19.39 22.81 0.63
CA ALA A 310 20.10 23.40 1.77
C ALA A 310 21.46 23.97 1.39
N GLN A 311 22.22 23.25 0.57
CA GLN A 311 23.52 23.73 0.09
C GLN A 311 23.41 24.82 -0.99
N LEU A 312 22.26 24.98 -1.65
CA LEU A 312 22.04 26.09 -2.59
C LEU A 312 21.94 27.41 -1.82
N VAL A 313 21.34 27.35 -0.63
CA VAL A 313 21.19 28.47 0.30
C VAL A 313 22.48 28.72 1.09
N ALA A 314 23.17 27.68 1.55
CA ALA A 314 24.34 27.79 2.43
C ALA A 314 25.68 28.11 1.74
N ARG A 315 25.68 28.71 0.54
CA ARG A 315 26.86 28.97 -0.31
C ARG A 315 28.06 29.49 0.51
N GLY A 316 28.99 28.59 0.84
CA GLY A 316 30.31 28.89 1.40
C GLY A 316 30.49 28.78 2.93
N TRP A 317 29.48 28.36 3.69
CA TRP A 317 29.52 28.42 5.17
C TRP A 317 29.83 27.09 5.88
N ALA A 318 29.78 25.96 5.17
CA ALA A 318 30.07 24.65 5.76
C ALA A 318 31.59 24.40 5.78
N LYS A 319 32.21 24.54 6.95
CA LYS A 319 33.64 24.24 7.18
C LYS A 319 33.87 22.93 7.94
N SER A 320 32.83 22.32 8.52
CA SER A 320 32.92 21.13 9.38
C SER A 320 31.83 20.09 9.05
N ARG A 321 32.16 18.80 9.21
CA ARG A 321 31.27 17.66 8.93
C ARG A 321 29.94 17.75 9.68
N TRP A 322 29.94 18.28 10.92
CA TRP A 322 28.73 18.47 11.72
C TRP A 322 27.79 19.55 11.17
N GLN A 323 28.32 20.57 10.48
CA GLN A 323 27.51 21.62 9.84
C GLN A 323 26.86 21.11 8.54
N GLU A 324 27.50 20.18 7.83
CA GLU A 324 26.90 19.48 6.68
C GLU A 324 25.71 18.61 7.11
N PHE A 325 25.82 17.90 8.24
CA PHE A 325 24.72 17.13 8.83
C PHE A 325 23.56 18.03 9.31
N ALA A 326 23.87 19.17 9.92
CA ALA A 326 22.84 20.13 10.33
C ALA A 326 22.10 20.74 9.12
N LEU A 327 22.84 21.06 8.04
CA LEU A 327 22.26 21.56 6.79
C LEU A 327 21.40 20.49 6.09
N LEU A 328 21.81 19.22 6.15
CA LEU A 328 21.03 18.07 5.67
C LEU A 328 19.67 17.97 6.35
N ALA A 329 19.68 17.96 7.69
CA ALA A 329 18.47 17.85 8.50
C ALA A 329 17.51 19.03 8.23
N VAL A 330 18.05 20.25 8.12
CA VAL A 330 17.26 21.45 7.80
C VAL A 330 16.69 21.39 6.39
N GLY A 331 17.46 20.92 5.40
CA GLY A 331 17.02 20.78 4.03
C GLY A 331 15.91 19.74 3.85
N ALA A 332 16.07 18.57 4.48
CA ALA A 332 15.05 17.53 4.49
C ALA A 332 13.77 18.01 5.19
N PHE A 333 13.91 18.70 6.33
CA PHE A 333 12.79 19.30 7.04
C PHE A 333 11.99 20.27 6.18
N VAL A 334 12.66 21.13 5.40
CA VAL A 334 11.99 22.07 4.48
C VAL A 334 11.23 21.36 3.36
N VAL A 335 11.79 20.28 2.80
CA VAL A 335 11.11 19.48 1.76
C VAL A 335 9.87 18.80 2.33
N VAL A 336 10.00 18.17 3.49
CA VAL A 336 8.87 17.51 4.18
C VAL A 336 7.77 18.52 4.49
N ALA A 337 8.12 19.66 5.09
CA ALA A 337 7.16 20.73 5.39
C ALA A 337 6.46 21.27 4.13
N ALA A 338 7.17 21.38 3.00
CA ALA A 338 6.58 21.80 1.74
C ALA A 338 5.64 20.74 1.13
N THR A 339 5.95 19.45 1.30
CA THR A 339 5.10 18.35 0.84
C THR A 339 3.85 18.13 1.71
N SER A 340 3.84 18.61 2.96
CA SER A 340 2.68 18.53 3.86
C SER A 340 1.55 19.50 3.51
N ILE A 341 1.73 20.40 2.54
CA ILE A 341 0.71 21.37 2.13
C ILE A 341 -0.39 20.65 1.31
N PRO A 342 -1.65 20.55 1.79
CA PRO A 342 -2.67 19.70 1.18
C PRO A 342 -3.00 20.00 -0.29
N ALA A 343 -2.85 21.24 -0.73
CA ALA A 343 -3.21 21.68 -2.08
C ALA A 343 -2.09 21.49 -3.14
N ILE A 344 -0.81 21.48 -2.72
CA ILE A 344 0.35 21.49 -3.65
C ILE A 344 1.29 20.30 -3.39
N GLY A 345 1.15 19.64 -2.24
CA GLY A 345 2.01 18.57 -1.77
C GLY A 345 2.14 17.41 -2.75
N GLY A 346 1.06 17.00 -3.42
CA GLY A 346 1.09 15.90 -4.40
C GLY A 346 1.95 16.20 -5.63
N ILE A 347 1.84 17.41 -6.19
CA ILE A 347 2.63 17.82 -7.37
C ILE A 347 4.09 18.02 -6.98
N VAL A 348 4.34 18.67 -5.83
CA VAL A 348 5.69 18.88 -5.30
C VAL A 348 6.37 17.54 -5.04
N LYS A 349 5.67 16.59 -4.39
CA LYS A 349 6.18 15.24 -4.12
C LYS A 349 6.52 14.48 -5.41
N LEU A 350 5.68 14.58 -6.44
CA LEU A 350 5.98 13.95 -7.74
C LEU A 350 7.24 14.54 -8.39
N VAL A 351 7.40 15.85 -8.36
CA VAL A 351 8.61 16.53 -8.88
C VAL A 351 9.85 16.12 -8.07
N VAL A 352 9.72 16.09 -6.75
CA VAL A 352 10.78 15.67 -5.81
C VAL A 352 11.19 14.23 -6.11
N ILE A 353 10.26 13.29 -6.22
CA ILE A 353 10.49 11.87 -6.57
C ILE A 353 11.25 11.73 -7.89
N VAL A 354 10.78 12.40 -8.94
CA VAL A 354 11.42 12.34 -10.28
C VAL A 354 12.86 12.86 -10.23
N LEU A 355 13.11 13.95 -9.49
CA LEU A 355 14.45 14.52 -9.35
C LEU A 355 15.37 13.66 -8.49
N GLY A 356 14.90 13.18 -7.34
CA GLY A 356 15.67 12.39 -6.40
C GLY A 356 16.03 11.01 -6.95
N LEU A 357 15.07 10.28 -7.53
CA LEU A 357 15.33 8.98 -8.17
C LEU A 357 16.32 9.11 -9.33
N GLY A 358 16.20 10.19 -10.11
CA GLY A 358 17.13 10.49 -11.19
C GLY A 358 18.57 10.72 -10.72
N ALA A 359 18.74 11.46 -9.62
CA ALA A 359 20.04 11.69 -9.02
C ALA A 359 20.67 10.42 -8.44
N MET A 360 19.84 9.53 -7.85
CA MET A 360 20.28 8.22 -7.38
C MET A 360 20.69 7.30 -8.54
N GLY A 361 19.93 7.31 -9.64
CA GLY A 361 20.25 6.55 -10.85
C GLY A 361 21.60 6.93 -11.46
N VAL A 362 21.91 8.23 -11.56
CA VAL A 362 23.21 8.72 -12.06
C VAL A 362 24.35 8.29 -11.13
N ALA A 363 24.18 8.47 -9.82
CA ALA A 363 25.17 8.09 -8.82
C ALA A 363 25.48 6.59 -8.86
N PHE A 364 24.46 5.76 -9.01
CA PHE A 364 24.60 4.31 -9.13
C PHE A 364 25.35 3.91 -10.41
N GLY A 365 25.04 4.54 -11.55
CA GLY A 365 25.74 4.31 -12.82
C GLY A 365 27.23 4.70 -12.78
N GLU A 366 27.57 5.82 -12.15
CA GLU A 366 28.96 6.26 -11.96
C GLU A 366 29.75 5.33 -11.02
N TRP A 367 29.11 4.83 -9.97
CA TRP A 367 29.72 3.85 -9.07
C TRP A 367 29.98 2.50 -9.76
N TRP A 368 29.03 2.04 -10.58
CA TRP A 368 29.14 0.78 -11.32
C TRP A 368 30.25 0.82 -12.39
N SER A 369 30.36 1.93 -13.12
CA SER A 369 31.39 2.13 -14.15
C SER A 369 32.82 2.22 -13.60
N ARG A 370 33.01 2.70 -12.36
CA ARG A 370 34.32 2.70 -11.68
C ARG A 370 34.77 1.33 -11.17
N ARG A 371 33.87 0.36 -11.11
CA ARG A 371 34.16 -1.02 -10.64
C ARG A 371 34.35 -2.03 -11.78
N ARG A 372 34.13 -1.63 -13.03
CA ARG A 372 34.52 -2.44 -14.18
C ARG A 372 35.99 -2.16 -14.52
N PRO A 373 36.88 -3.17 -14.49
CA PRO A 373 38.27 -3.01 -14.87
C PRO A 373 38.44 -2.66 -16.36
#